data_AF-A0A8C4T8Q7-F1
#
_entry.id   AF-A0A8C4T8Q7-F1
#
_cell.length_a   1.000
_cell.length_b   1.000
_cell.length_c   1.000
_cell.angle_alpha   90.00
_cell.angle_beta   90.00
_cell.angle_gamma   90.00
#
_symmetry.space_group_name_H-M   'P 1'
#
loop_
_entity.id
_entity.type
_entity.pdbx_description
1 polymer ?
#
loop_
_entity_poly.entity_id
_entity_poly.type
_entity_poly.pdbx_seq_one_letter_code
_entity_poly.pdbx_strand_id
1 'polypeptide(L)'
;MVVSFNRGTRGQNALRQILAPVVKEIMDDKTLNIKTDPVDIYKSWVNQMESQTGEASKLPYDVTPEQALSHEEVRTRLDSSIKNMRTVTDKFISAIIVSVDKIPYGMRFIAKVLKDTLHEKFPDATEDELLKIVGNLLYYRYMNPAIVAPDAFDIIDLSAGGQLTTDQRRNLGSIAKMLQHAASNKMFIGDNAHLGTINEYLSNSYQKFRRFLLAACDVPPLEDKFNVDEYSDLVTLTKPVIYITIGEIINTHTLLLDHQDAIAPEHNDPIHELLEDLGEVPTIESLIGETTRNENAEMDARTLMVNTKRLIVDVIRFQPGDTLTEILETAATDDQETEYQRAMQRRAIRDAKTPEKMKQKKSAQDDTLTLQGKKDKILANLKRLGEMGKVNAENRYQELINDIAKDIRNQRRYRQRRKAELIKLQQTNAALNSKTSFYEVQIDYYNQYIKTCMDNLASKGKVSKKPGDIKGKKSKQVSQKYTAARLHEKGVLLEIEDLQSSQ
;
A
#
# COMPACT_ATOMS: atom_id res chain seq x y z
N MET A 1 8.63 7.12 -8.94
CA MET A 1 8.75 5.78 -8.32
C MET A 1 8.72 5.84 -6.79
N VAL A 2 9.72 6.43 -6.11
CA VAL A 2 9.83 6.46 -4.62
C VAL A 2 8.57 6.95 -3.91
N VAL A 3 7.98 8.06 -4.38
CA VAL A 3 6.73 8.60 -3.81
C VAL A 3 5.57 7.60 -3.95
N SER A 4 5.48 6.89 -5.08
CA SER A 4 4.44 5.88 -5.30
C SER A 4 4.64 4.67 -4.38
N PHE A 5 5.88 4.22 -4.22
CA PHE A 5 6.24 3.12 -3.33
C PHE A 5 5.86 3.42 -1.88
N ASN A 6 6.18 4.62 -1.39
CA ASN A 6 5.86 5.04 -0.01
C ASN A 6 4.39 5.43 0.20
N ARG A 7 3.59 5.51 -0.86
CA ARG A 7 2.12 5.65 -0.77
C ARG A 7 1.41 4.28 -0.70
N GLY A 8 2.17 3.19 -0.76
CA GLY A 8 1.64 1.82 -0.85
C GLY A 8 1.12 1.23 0.47
N THR A 9 0.08 0.42 0.33
CA THR A 9 -0.70 -0.32 1.34
C THR A 9 -1.68 0.51 2.20
N ARG A 10 -2.97 0.36 1.88
CA ARG A 10 -4.13 0.94 2.59
C ARG A 10 -4.05 0.60 4.09
N GLY A 11 -4.09 1.62 4.95
CA GLY A 11 -4.09 1.45 6.42
C GLY A 11 -2.71 1.43 7.10
N GLN A 12 -1.59 1.40 6.36
CA GLN A 12 -0.23 1.59 6.91
C GLN A 12 0.39 2.92 6.46
N ASN A 13 -0.44 3.95 6.28
CA ASN A 13 0.02 5.22 5.76
C ASN A 13 0.63 6.07 6.89
N ALA A 14 1.95 6.24 6.88
CA ALA A 14 2.65 7.20 7.76
C ALA A 14 2.00 8.59 7.70
N LEU A 15 1.54 9.02 6.51
CA LEU A 15 0.85 10.30 6.35
C LEU A 15 -0.43 10.39 7.17
N ARG A 16 -1.16 9.28 7.37
CA ARG A 16 -2.36 9.27 8.21
C ARG A 16 -2.01 9.60 9.66
N GLN A 17 -0.90 9.11 10.18
CA GLN A 17 -0.46 9.41 11.55
C GLN A 17 0.02 10.86 11.74
N ILE A 18 0.35 11.54 10.64
CA ILE A 18 0.85 12.93 10.62
C ILE A 18 -0.32 13.90 10.41
N LEU A 19 -1.15 13.63 9.40
CA LEU A 19 -2.12 14.59 8.86
C LEU A 19 -3.56 14.34 9.34
N ALA A 20 -3.94 13.11 9.71
CA ALA A 20 -5.34 12.83 10.05
C ALA A 20 -5.91 13.69 11.19
N PRO A 21 -5.16 13.98 12.29
CA PRO A 21 -5.69 14.82 13.36
C PRO A 21 -6.04 16.24 12.89
N VAL A 22 -5.11 16.88 12.17
CA VAL A 22 -5.30 18.25 11.67
C VAL A 22 -6.30 18.32 10.53
N VAL A 23 -6.38 17.31 9.67
CA VAL A 23 -7.40 17.25 8.61
C VAL A 23 -8.79 17.09 9.21
N LYS A 24 -8.98 16.21 10.19
CA LYS A 24 -10.28 16.01 10.84
C LYS A 24 -10.79 17.27 11.50
N GLU A 25 -9.92 18.04 12.16
CA GLU A 25 -10.29 19.34 12.75
C GLU A 25 -10.91 20.29 11.71
N ILE A 26 -10.36 20.34 10.49
CA ILE A 26 -10.91 21.15 9.39
C ILE A 26 -12.24 20.60 8.87
N MET A 27 -12.43 19.29 8.91
CA MET A 27 -13.70 18.70 8.48
C MET A 27 -14.83 18.94 9.48
N ASP A 28 -14.49 18.92 10.76
CA ASP A 28 -15.45 19.03 11.87
C ASP A 28 -15.87 20.49 12.12
N ASP A 29 -14.99 21.46 11.82
CA ASP A 29 -15.28 22.88 11.95
C ASP A 29 -16.13 23.42 10.78
N LYS A 30 -17.46 23.39 10.98
CA LYS A 30 -18.44 23.94 10.03
C LYS A 30 -18.44 25.46 9.94
N THR A 31 -17.81 26.14 10.88
CA THR A 31 -17.77 27.61 10.98
C THR A 31 -16.50 28.21 10.42
N LEU A 32 -15.54 27.37 10.00
CA LEU A 32 -14.25 27.80 9.52
C LEU A 32 -14.37 28.67 8.27
N ASN A 33 -13.99 29.93 8.41
CA ASN A 33 -13.84 30.86 7.30
C ASN A 33 -12.37 31.26 7.12
N ILE A 34 -11.80 30.79 6.01
CA ILE A 34 -10.42 31.08 5.57
C ILE A 34 -10.39 31.52 4.10
N LYS A 35 -11.48 32.14 3.61
CA LYS A 35 -11.51 32.72 2.26
C LYS A 35 -10.57 33.91 2.20
N THR A 36 -9.67 33.91 1.22
CA THR A 36 -8.65 34.96 1.05
C THR A 36 -8.83 35.78 -0.23
N ASP A 37 -9.87 35.50 -1.02
CA ASP A 37 -10.24 36.26 -2.21
C ASP A 37 -11.20 37.39 -1.82
N PRO A 38 -10.84 38.68 -2.04
CA PRO A 38 -11.68 39.82 -1.70
C PRO A 38 -13.03 39.81 -2.44
N VAL A 39 -13.06 39.32 -3.69
CA VAL A 39 -14.27 39.27 -4.51
C VAL A 39 -15.23 38.23 -3.96
N ASP A 40 -14.73 37.05 -3.57
CA ASP A 40 -15.57 36.02 -2.93
C ASP A 40 -16.12 36.47 -1.58
N ILE A 41 -15.32 37.20 -0.79
CA ILE A 41 -15.76 37.77 0.49
C ILE A 41 -16.86 38.80 0.25
N TYR A 42 -16.69 39.68 -0.73
CA TYR A 42 -17.68 40.66 -1.12
C TYR A 42 -18.99 40.02 -1.58
N LYS A 43 -18.93 39.05 -2.51
CA LYS A 43 -20.11 38.32 -2.99
C LYS A 43 -20.83 37.62 -1.85
N SER A 44 -20.08 36.99 -0.94
CA SER A 44 -20.65 36.35 0.25
C SER A 44 -21.31 37.35 1.21
N TRP A 45 -20.77 38.56 1.33
CA TRP A 45 -21.34 39.62 2.16
C TRP A 45 -22.64 40.18 1.54
N VAL A 46 -22.63 40.49 0.24
CA VAL A 46 -23.82 40.96 -0.49
C VAL A 46 -24.96 39.95 -0.38
N ASN A 47 -24.70 38.68 -0.69
CA ASN A 47 -25.70 37.61 -0.60
C ASN A 47 -26.26 37.46 0.83
N GLN A 48 -25.42 37.63 1.85
CA GLN A 48 -25.84 37.57 3.24
C GLN A 48 -26.76 38.75 3.60
N MET A 49 -26.46 39.96 3.14
CA MET A 49 -27.31 41.12 3.35
C MET A 49 -28.67 40.93 2.68
N GLU A 50 -28.70 40.51 1.41
CA GLU A 50 -29.95 40.27 0.67
C GLU A 50 -30.82 39.20 1.30
N SER A 51 -30.21 38.12 1.81
CA SER A 51 -30.93 37.08 2.52
C SER A 51 -31.49 37.56 3.87
N GLN A 52 -30.87 38.56 4.51
CA GLN A 52 -31.34 39.11 5.79
C GLN A 52 -32.41 40.18 5.60
N THR A 53 -32.26 41.04 4.60
CA THR A 53 -33.22 42.11 4.28
C THR A 53 -34.42 41.60 3.48
N GLY A 54 -34.25 40.52 2.71
CA GLY A 54 -35.23 40.03 1.75
C GLY A 54 -35.35 40.89 0.48
N GLU A 55 -34.48 41.89 0.33
CA GLU A 55 -34.46 42.83 -0.79
C GLU A 55 -33.12 42.77 -1.53
N ALA A 56 -33.15 42.94 -2.85
CA ALA A 56 -31.94 42.99 -3.67
C ALA A 56 -31.05 44.18 -3.28
N SER A 57 -29.75 43.94 -3.17
CA SER A 57 -28.77 44.95 -2.82
C SER A 57 -28.63 46.00 -3.93
N LYS A 58 -28.36 47.25 -3.55
CA LYS A 58 -28.00 48.31 -4.50
C LYS A 58 -26.54 48.25 -4.95
N LEU A 59 -25.78 47.30 -4.41
CA LEU A 59 -24.37 47.10 -4.70
C LEU A 59 -24.19 46.25 -5.99
N PRO A 60 -23.16 46.53 -6.81
CA PRO A 60 -22.90 45.76 -8.02
C PRO A 60 -22.48 44.31 -7.70
N TYR A 61 -23.00 43.32 -8.43
CA TYR A 61 -22.65 41.92 -8.20
C TYR A 61 -21.24 41.54 -8.69
N ASP A 62 -20.75 42.20 -9.73
CA ASP A 62 -19.40 42.00 -10.25
C ASP A 62 -18.52 43.21 -9.93
N VAL A 63 -17.44 42.93 -9.22
CA VAL A 63 -16.49 43.93 -8.72
C VAL A 63 -15.06 43.44 -8.93
N THR A 64 -14.13 44.37 -9.10
CA THR A 64 -12.70 44.06 -9.08
C THR A 64 -12.20 43.85 -7.64
N PRO A 65 -11.05 43.18 -7.42
CA PRO A 65 -10.48 43.03 -6.08
C PRO A 65 -10.25 44.38 -5.37
N GLU A 66 -9.83 45.40 -6.10
CA GLU A 66 -9.61 46.76 -5.58
C GLU A 66 -10.92 47.42 -5.13
N GLN A 67 -12.00 47.27 -5.92
CA GLN A 67 -13.33 47.76 -5.58
C GLN A 67 -13.91 47.01 -4.36
N ALA A 68 -13.75 45.69 -4.30
CA ALA A 68 -14.16 44.88 -3.16
C ALA A 68 -13.45 45.34 -1.87
N LEU A 69 -12.14 45.60 -1.94
CA LEU A 69 -11.33 46.08 -0.81
C LEU A 69 -11.62 47.53 -0.39
N SER A 70 -12.32 48.33 -1.20
CA SER A 70 -12.74 49.67 -0.80
C SER A 70 -13.74 49.65 0.36
N HIS A 71 -14.49 48.55 0.51
CA HIS A 71 -15.47 48.38 1.58
C HIS A 71 -14.82 47.95 2.90
N GLU A 72 -15.12 48.65 3.98
CA GLU A 72 -14.59 48.36 5.33
C GLU A 72 -14.99 46.97 5.85
N GLU A 73 -16.22 46.55 5.59
CA GLU A 73 -16.73 45.23 5.98
C GLU A 73 -15.93 44.09 5.30
N VAL A 74 -15.58 44.24 4.02
CA VAL A 74 -14.77 43.26 3.29
C VAL A 74 -13.36 43.19 3.86
N ARG A 75 -12.73 44.34 4.16
CA ARG A 75 -11.39 44.39 4.78
C ARG A 75 -11.39 43.71 6.16
N THR A 76 -12.39 43.99 6.99
CA THR A 76 -12.53 43.40 8.32
C THR A 76 -12.70 41.88 8.25
N ARG A 77 -13.56 41.39 7.35
CA ARG A 77 -13.76 39.94 7.12
C ARG A 77 -12.51 39.27 6.56
N LEU A 78 -11.79 39.94 5.66
CA LEU A 78 -10.52 39.45 5.11
C LEU A 78 -9.46 39.32 6.21
N ASP A 79 -9.28 40.34 7.05
CA ASP A 79 -8.31 40.31 8.15
C ASP A 79 -8.60 39.19 9.15
N SER A 80 -9.87 38.96 9.48
CA SER A 80 -10.30 37.83 10.29
C SER A 80 -9.96 36.49 9.61
N SER A 81 -10.25 36.37 8.31
CA SER A 81 -9.97 35.16 7.54
C SER A 81 -8.47 34.87 7.41
N ILE A 82 -7.64 35.92 7.27
CA ILE A 82 -6.17 35.80 7.24
C ILE A 82 -5.63 35.31 8.60
N LYS A 83 -6.17 35.83 9.72
CA LYS A 83 -5.80 35.35 11.06
C LYS A 83 -6.15 33.87 11.22
N ASN A 84 -7.36 33.47 10.83
CA ASN A 84 -7.78 32.06 10.87
C ASN A 84 -6.89 31.18 9.99
N MET A 85 -6.57 31.63 8.77
CA MET A 85 -5.68 30.92 7.86
C MET A 85 -4.30 30.68 8.47
N ARG A 86 -3.71 31.70 9.12
CA ARG A 86 -2.43 31.57 9.82
C ARG A 86 -2.51 30.55 10.96
N THR A 87 -3.54 30.63 11.81
CA THR A 87 -3.73 29.70 12.93
C THR A 87 -3.86 28.26 12.45
N VAL A 88 -4.68 28.02 11.44
CA VAL A 88 -4.87 26.68 10.88
C VAL A 88 -3.58 26.18 10.23
N THR A 89 -2.93 27.00 9.41
CA THR A 89 -1.68 26.63 8.74
C THR A 89 -0.59 26.27 9.76
N ASP A 90 -0.48 27.02 10.86
CA ASP A 90 0.54 26.74 11.90
C ASP A 90 0.29 25.41 12.63
N LYS A 91 -0.98 24.97 12.78
CA LYS A 91 -1.31 23.63 13.28
C LYS A 91 -0.79 22.54 12.34
N PHE A 92 -0.99 22.70 11.04
CA PHE A 92 -0.46 21.76 10.03
C PHE A 92 1.08 21.75 10.03
N ILE A 93 1.72 22.91 10.05
CA ILE A 93 3.19 23.02 10.12
C ILE A 93 3.70 22.31 11.37
N SER A 94 3.11 22.58 12.53
CA SER A 94 3.52 21.96 13.79
C SER A 94 3.37 20.44 13.76
N ALA A 95 2.26 19.93 13.23
CA ALA A 95 2.03 18.49 13.09
C ALA A 95 3.06 17.81 12.17
N ILE A 96 3.43 18.47 11.06
CA ILE A 96 4.44 17.98 10.11
C ILE A 96 5.83 17.96 10.77
N ILE A 97 6.22 19.07 11.39
CA ILE A 97 7.58 19.26 11.93
C ILE A 97 7.88 18.29 13.08
N VAL A 98 6.94 18.11 14.00
CA VAL A 98 7.11 17.21 15.15
C VAL A 98 7.08 15.73 14.74
N SER A 99 6.62 15.43 13.52
CA SER A 99 6.44 14.05 13.05
C SER A 99 7.54 13.55 12.11
N VAL A 100 8.74 14.15 12.14
CA VAL A 100 9.87 13.74 11.29
C VAL A 100 10.19 12.23 11.39
N ASP A 101 10.08 11.65 12.58
CA ASP A 101 10.36 10.23 12.82
C ASP A 101 9.24 9.29 12.37
N LYS A 102 8.06 9.83 12.09
CA LYS A 102 6.96 9.05 11.49
C LYS A 102 7.14 8.88 9.99
N ILE A 103 7.98 9.69 9.35
CA ILE A 103 8.27 9.56 7.92
C ILE A 103 9.04 8.24 7.70
N PRO A 104 8.63 7.39 6.75
CA PRO A 104 9.30 6.12 6.51
C PRO A 104 10.79 6.31 6.26
N TYR A 105 11.61 5.43 6.85
CA TYR A 105 13.07 5.49 6.70
C TYR A 105 13.49 5.56 5.23
N GLY A 106 12.90 4.73 4.36
CA GLY A 106 13.21 4.76 2.92
C GLY A 106 12.97 6.12 2.26
N MET A 107 11.93 6.86 2.67
CA MET A 107 11.67 8.20 2.16
C MET A 107 12.71 9.22 2.67
N ARG A 108 13.07 9.15 3.96
CA ARG A 108 14.12 10.00 4.56
C ARG A 108 15.50 9.71 3.96
N PHE A 109 15.81 8.44 3.74
CA PHE A 109 17.06 8.01 3.11
C PHE A 109 17.16 8.51 1.67
N ILE A 110 16.10 8.41 0.87
CA ILE A 110 16.10 9.00 -0.48
C ILE A 110 16.23 10.52 -0.44
N ALA A 111 15.65 11.20 0.56
CA ALA A 111 15.84 12.64 0.73
C ALA A 111 17.31 12.99 1.06
N LYS A 112 17.98 12.19 1.90
CA LYS A 112 19.42 12.29 2.17
C LYS A 112 20.24 12.13 0.89
N VAL A 113 20.06 11.01 0.19
CA VAL A 113 20.76 10.72 -1.08
C VAL A 113 20.52 11.83 -2.10
N LEU A 114 19.28 12.31 -2.22
CA LEU A 114 18.95 13.43 -3.12
C LEU A 114 19.72 14.71 -2.75
N LYS A 115 19.81 15.05 -1.47
CA LYS A 115 20.58 16.22 -1.01
C LYS A 115 22.06 16.05 -1.35
N ASP A 116 22.64 14.90 -1.00
CA ASP A 116 24.07 14.65 -1.11
C ASP A 116 24.50 14.59 -2.59
N THR A 117 23.78 13.87 -3.45
CA THR A 117 24.06 13.80 -4.89
C THR A 117 23.85 15.14 -5.61
N LEU A 118 22.87 15.94 -5.20
CA LEU A 118 22.71 17.28 -5.77
C LEU A 118 23.84 18.22 -5.37
N HIS A 119 24.33 18.11 -4.13
CA HIS A 119 25.48 18.88 -3.68
C HIS A 119 26.76 18.50 -4.42
N GLU A 120 26.97 17.19 -4.64
CA GLU A 120 28.10 16.69 -5.43
C GLU A 120 28.05 17.15 -6.89
N LYS A 121 26.86 17.10 -7.52
CA LYS A 121 26.67 17.51 -8.91
C LYS A 121 26.65 19.02 -9.12
N PHE A 122 26.23 19.79 -8.11
CA PHE A 122 26.15 21.25 -8.15
C PHE A 122 26.81 21.86 -6.89
N PRO A 123 28.15 21.87 -6.79
CA PRO A 123 28.85 22.35 -5.61
C PRO A 123 28.60 23.82 -5.26
N ASP A 124 28.34 24.64 -6.29
CA ASP A 124 28.05 26.07 -6.15
C ASP A 124 26.63 26.36 -5.62
N ALA A 125 25.74 25.35 -5.60
CA ALA A 125 24.39 25.50 -5.11
C ALA A 125 24.37 25.68 -3.59
N THR A 126 23.61 26.65 -3.12
CA THR A 126 23.48 26.93 -1.69
C THR A 126 22.69 25.83 -0.99
N GLU A 127 22.95 25.62 0.31
CA GLU A 127 22.17 24.65 1.09
C GLU A 127 20.65 24.97 1.06
N ASP A 128 20.29 26.26 1.00
CA ASP A 128 18.90 26.69 0.90
C ASP A 128 18.22 26.22 -0.40
N GLU A 129 18.92 26.32 -1.54
CA GLU A 129 18.43 25.83 -2.83
C GLU A 129 18.26 24.31 -2.83
N LEU A 130 19.25 23.58 -2.29
CA LEU A 130 19.17 22.12 -2.15
C LEU A 130 18.00 21.70 -1.27
N LEU A 131 17.81 22.37 -0.13
CA LEU A 131 16.70 22.09 0.78
C LEU A 131 15.34 22.37 0.15
N LYS A 132 15.19 23.38 -0.71
CA LYS A 132 13.93 23.58 -1.47
C LYS A 132 13.61 22.39 -2.37
N ILE A 133 14.60 21.75 -2.99
CA ILE A 133 14.39 20.53 -3.79
C ILE A 133 14.00 19.33 -2.91
N VAL A 134 14.63 19.19 -1.73
CA VAL A 134 14.22 18.18 -0.74
C VAL A 134 12.79 18.44 -0.24
N GLY A 135 12.43 19.71 0.00
CA GLY A 135 11.08 20.14 0.35
C GLY A 135 10.05 19.82 -0.74
N ASN A 136 10.44 19.93 -2.02
CA ASN A 136 9.61 19.49 -3.13
C ASN A 136 9.31 17.98 -3.08
N LEU A 137 10.29 17.15 -2.69
CA LEU A 137 10.06 15.71 -2.51
C LEU A 137 9.16 15.43 -1.29
N LEU A 138 9.58 15.86 -0.11
CA LEU A 138 8.96 15.48 1.17
C LEU A 138 7.61 16.14 1.42
N TYR A 139 7.48 17.42 1.09
CA TYR A 139 6.24 18.16 1.28
C TYR A 139 5.38 18.14 0.01
N TYR A 140 5.85 18.72 -1.10
CA TYR A 140 4.99 18.96 -2.26
C TYR A 140 4.58 17.69 -3.01
N ARG A 141 5.50 16.74 -3.20
CA ARG A 141 5.17 15.47 -3.87
C ARG A 141 4.59 14.44 -2.92
N TYR A 142 5.07 14.36 -1.67
CA TYR A 142 4.62 13.29 -0.77
C TYR A 142 3.40 13.68 0.08
N MET A 143 3.42 14.82 0.78
CA MET A 143 2.36 15.22 1.72
C MET A 143 1.22 16.03 1.09
N ASN A 144 1.53 17.01 0.24
CA ASN A 144 0.56 17.99 -0.26
C ASN A 144 -0.67 17.35 -0.94
N PRO A 145 -0.54 16.31 -1.80
CA PRO A 145 -1.70 15.66 -2.41
C PRO A 145 -2.61 14.99 -1.37
N ALA A 146 -2.04 14.48 -0.27
CA ALA A 146 -2.79 13.88 0.82
C ALA A 146 -3.53 14.91 1.70
N ILE A 147 -3.11 16.18 1.68
CA ILE A 147 -3.85 17.29 2.31
C ILE A 147 -5.01 17.72 1.40
N VAL A 148 -4.77 17.83 0.09
CA VAL A 148 -5.76 18.29 -0.89
C VAL A 148 -6.90 17.28 -1.09
N ALA A 149 -6.58 15.98 -1.11
CA ALA A 149 -7.53 14.90 -1.33
C ALA A 149 -7.39 13.82 -0.23
N PRO A 150 -7.71 14.12 1.03
CA PRO A 150 -7.42 13.23 2.15
C PRO A 150 -8.16 11.89 2.09
N ASP A 151 -9.32 11.85 1.43
CA ASP A 151 -10.09 10.64 1.15
C ASP A 151 -9.40 9.73 0.14
N ALA A 152 -8.88 10.30 -0.96
CA ALA A 152 -8.17 9.55 -2.00
C ALA A 152 -6.82 8.97 -1.52
N PHE A 153 -6.25 9.53 -0.46
CA PHE A 153 -4.97 9.11 0.13
C PHE A 153 -5.14 8.34 1.47
N ASP A 154 -6.35 7.90 1.80
CA ASP A 154 -6.70 7.15 3.02
C ASP A 154 -6.24 7.83 4.33
N ILE A 155 -6.23 9.17 4.35
CA ILE A 155 -5.93 9.97 5.55
C ILE A 155 -7.13 9.99 6.50
N ILE A 156 -8.34 9.95 5.93
CA ILE A 156 -9.61 9.92 6.64
C ILE A 156 -10.47 8.77 6.12
N ASP A 157 -11.34 8.25 6.96
CA ASP A 157 -12.36 7.30 6.54
C ASP A 157 -13.68 8.08 6.36
N LEU A 158 -14.19 8.15 5.14
CA LEU A 158 -15.53 8.66 4.87
C LEU A 158 -16.52 7.48 4.91
N SER A 159 -17.77 7.76 5.29
CA SER A 159 -18.86 6.79 5.15
C SER A 159 -19.02 6.38 3.68
N ALA A 160 -19.61 5.22 3.42
CA ALA A 160 -19.88 4.79 2.05
C ALA A 160 -20.77 5.82 1.33
N GLY A 161 -20.29 6.31 0.18
CA GLY A 161 -20.93 7.39 -0.59
C GLY A 161 -20.69 8.81 -0.05
N GLY A 162 -19.99 8.96 1.08
CA GLY A 162 -19.56 10.24 1.60
C GLY A 162 -18.45 10.84 0.75
N GLN A 163 -18.58 12.12 0.38
CA GLN A 163 -17.56 12.90 -0.30
C GLN A 163 -17.28 14.18 0.50
N LEU A 164 -16.07 14.72 0.36
CA LEU A 164 -15.78 16.06 0.88
C LEU A 164 -16.75 17.07 0.29
N THR A 165 -17.28 17.95 1.14
CA THR A 165 -18.06 19.09 0.68
C THR A 165 -17.17 20.05 -0.13
N THR A 166 -17.80 20.86 -0.98
CA THR A 166 -17.07 21.89 -1.76
C THR A 166 -16.29 22.83 -0.85
N ASP A 167 -16.84 23.17 0.32
CA ASP A 167 -16.19 24.05 1.29
C ASP A 167 -14.99 23.37 1.97
N GLN A 168 -15.12 22.10 2.38
CA GLN A 168 -13.99 21.33 2.94
C GLN A 168 -12.85 21.20 1.94
N ARG A 169 -13.15 20.86 0.68
CA ARG A 169 -12.14 20.76 -0.39
C ARG A 169 -11.46 22.10 -0.65
N ARG A 170 -12.22 23.20 -0.69
CA ARG A 170 -11.67 24.55 -0.86
C ARG A 170 -10.77 24.93 0.32
N ASN A 171 -11.22 24.69 1.55
CA ASN A 171 -10.44 25.00 2.75
C ASN A 171 -9.11 24.24 2.78
N LEU A 172 -9.12 22.93 2.54
CA LEU A 172 -7.91 22.12 2.46
C LEU A 172 -7.00 22.55 1.30
N GLY A 173 -7.57 22.91 0.14
CA GLY A 173 -6.83 23.47 -0.99
C GLY A 173 -6.11 24.78 -0.64
N SER A 174 -6.77 25.68 0.09
CA SER A 174 -6.15 26.94 0.52
C SER A 174 -5.04 26.72 1.56
N ILE A 175 -5.23 25.79 2.50
CA ILE A 175 -4.20 25.42 3.49
C ILE A 175 -3.00 24.78 2.79
N ALA A 176 -3.25 23.87 1.84
CA ALA A 176 -2.23 23.24 1.01
C ALA A 176 -1.41 24.29 0.23
N LYS A 177 -2.08 25.28 -0.39
CA LYS A 177 -1.40 26.40 -1.06
C LYS A 177 -0.54 27.21 -0.09
N MET A 178 -1.05 27.53 1.09
CA MET A 178 -0.31 28.25 2.13
C MET A 178 0.96 27.50 2.57
N LEU A 179 0.83 26.21 2.85
CA LEU A 179 1.93 25.33 3.23
C LEU A 179 2.96 25.19 2.09
N GLN A 180 2.52 25.14 0.82
CA GLN A 180 3.42 25.12 -0.34
C GLN A 180 4.25 26.39 -0.44
N HIS A 181 3.63 27.56 -0.25
CA HIS A 181 4.35 28.83 -0.20
C HIS A 181 5.35 28.87 0.95
N ALA A 182 4.96 28.36 2.14
CA ALA A 182 5.85 28.28 3.29
C ALA A 182 7.02 27.32 3.07
N ALA A 183 6.80 26.15 2.45
CA ALA A 183 7.84 25.16 2.20
C ALA A 183 8.86 25.57 1.12
N SER A 184 8.46 26.48 0.20
CA SER A 184 9.31 26.95 -0.91
C SER A 184 9.85 28.37 -0.72
N ASN A 185 9.56 29.01 0.41
CA ASN A 185 9.84 30.43 0.68
C ASN A 185 9.30 31.36 -0.41
N LYS A 186 8.11 31.07 -0.94
CA LYS A 186 7.49 31.86 -2.02
C LYS A 186 6.51 32.88 -1.46
N MET A 187 6.78 34.16 -1.70
CA MET A 187 5.92 35.26 -1.25
C MET A 187 4.72 35.47 -2.18
N PHE A 188 3.64 36.03 -1.64
CA PHE A 188 2.53 36.57 -2.44
C PHE A 188 2.93 37.94 -3.00
N ILE A 189 2.86 38.08 -4.33
CA ILE A 189 3.24 39.27 -5.11
C ILE A 189 2.20 39.47 -6.22
N GLY A 190 2.11 40.66 -6.80
CA GLY A 190 1.24 40.98 -7.95
C GLY A 190 -0.23 40.98 -7.57
N ASP A 191 -1.06 40.23 -8.30
CA ASP A 191 -2.52 40.14 -8.12
C ASP A 191 -2.97 39.64 -6.74
N ASN A 192 -2.04 39.16 -5.90
CA ASN A 192 -2.29 38.75 -4.51
C ASN A 192 -1.65 39.70 -3.48
N ALA A 193 -1.38 40.96 -3.84
CA ALA A 193 -0.72 41.93 -2.95
C ALA A 193 -1.45 42.17 -1.63
N HIS A 194 -2.79 42.00 -1.60
CA HIS A 194 -3.59 42.07 -0.37
C HIS A 194 -3.21 41.01 0.68
N LEU A 195 -2.53 39.94 0.27
CA LEU A 195 -1.98 38.91 1.16
C LEU A 195 -0.55 39.22 1.63
N GLY A 196 -0.03 40.42 1.33
CA GLY A 196 1.33 40.83 1.71
C GLY A 196 1.60 40.75 3.22
N THR A 197 0.56 40.93 4.06
CA THR A 197 0.65 40.76 5.52
C THR A 197 1.01 39.34 5.95
N ILE A 198 0.81 38.34 5.07
CA ILE A 198 1.13 36.94 5.32
C ILE A 198 2.61 36.63 5.02
N ASN A 199 3.28 37.44 4.19
CA ASN A 199 4.64 37.16 3.73
C ASN A 199 5.66 37.06 4.88
N GLU A 200 5.55 37.89 5.91
CA GLU A 200 6.41 37.77 7.10
C GLU A 200 6.23 36.43 7.82
N TYR A 201 4.98 35.97 7.94
CA TYR A 201 4.67 34.66 8.50
C TYR A 201 5.23 33.53 7.63
N LEU A 202 5.14 33.63 6.29
CA LEU A 202 5.70 32.65 5.37
C LEU A 202 7.22 32.51 5.54
N SER A 203 7.94 33.64 5.63
CA SER A 203 9.39 33.65 5.86
C SER A 203 9.77 32.96 7.19
N ASN A 204 9.01 33.24 8.26
CA ASN A 204 9.23 32.62 9.56
C ASN A 204 8.90 31.12 9.54
N SER A 205 7.81 30.73 8.90
CA SER A 205 7.43 29.32 8.71
C SER A 205 8.43 28.57 7.85
N TYR A 206 9.03 29.20 6.85
CA TYR A 206 10.08 28.61 6.04
C TYR A 206 11.31 28.22 6.88
N GLN A 207 11.70 29.05 7.85
CA GLN A 207 12.79 28.69 8.78
C GLN A 207 12.49 27.43 9.59
N LYS A 208 11.23 27.23 9.98
CA LYS A 208 10.79 25.99 10.65
C LYS A 208 10.88 24.80 9.70
N PHE A 209 10.40 24.95 8.45
CA PHE A 209 10.53 23.92 7.41
C PHE A 209 11.99 23.56 7.12
N ARG A 210 12.88 24.55 7.03
CA ARG A 210 14.31 24.33 6.78
C ARG A 210 14.94 23.40 7.83
N ARG A 211 14.65 23.64 9.11
CA ARG A 211 15.10 22.77 10.22
C ARG A 211 14.53 21.36 10.12
N PHE A 212 13.25 21.25 9.78
CA PHE A 212 12.60 19.95 9.57
C PHE A 212 13.21 19.16 8.40
N LEU A 213 13.51 19.82 7.28
CA LEU A 213 14.11 19.16 6.11
C LEU A 213 15.53 18.67 6.41
N LEU A 214 16.31 19.44 7.16
CA LEU A 214 17.63 19.01 7.65
C LEU A 214 17.52 17.76 8.53
N ALA A 215 16.62 17.79 9.52
CA ALA A 215 16.37 16.63 10.38
C ALA A 215 15.86 15.40 9.59
N ALA A 216 15.05 15.62 8.55
CA ALA A 216 14.54 14.54 7.73
C ALA A 216 15.65 13.82 6.96
N CYS A 217 16.69 14.54 6.49
CA CYS A 217 17.86 13.97 5.83
C CYS A 217 18.88 13.34 6.79
N ASP A 218 18.80 13.64 8.08
CA ASP A 218 19.67 13.04 9.09
C ASP A 218 19.18 11.63 9.43
N VAL A 219 19.67 10.65 8.68
CA VAL A 219 19.39 9.23 8.88
C VAL A 219 20.66 8.38 8.73
N PRO A 220 20.72 7.24 9.45
CA PRO A 220 21.83 6.30 9.33
C PRO A 220 21.88 5.68 7.93
N PRO A 221 23.07 5.22 7.50
CA PRO A 221 23.25 4.50 6.24
C PRO A 221 22.51 3.14 6.28
N LEU A 222 22.42 2.46 5.13
CA LEU A 222 21.60 1.27 4.96
C LEU A 222 22.14 0.10 5.82
N GLU A 223 23.46 -0.02 5.86
CA GLU A 223 24.22 -1.04 6.58
C GLU A 223 23.88 -1.00 8.07
N ASP A 224 23.98 0.19 8.68
CA ASP A 224 23.62 0.44 10.09
C ASP A 224 22.12 0.23 10.34
N LYS A 225 21.27 0.68 9.41
CA LYS A 225 19.81 0.59 9.60
C LYS A 225 19.31 -0.85 9.59
N PHE A 226 19.82 -1.65 8.67
CA PHE A 226 19.39 -3.03 8.47
C PHE A 226 20.28 -4.05 9.19
N ASN A 227 21.37 -3.59 9.82
CA ASN A 227 22.41 -4.43 10.42
C ASN A 227 22.93 -5.46 9.41
N VAL A 228 23.24 -4.97 8.21
CA VAL A 228 23.74 -5.76 7.09
C VAL A 228 25.19 -5.36 6.87
N ASP A 229 26.05 -6.36 6.83
CA ASP A 229 27.48 -6.27 6.50
C ASP A 229 27.80 -7.16 5.29
N GLU A 230 29.04 -7.10 4.80
CA GLU A 230 29.53 -7.87 3.66
C GLU A 230 29.41 -9.40 3.84
N TYR A 231 29.25 -9.87 5.09
CA TYR A 231 29.12 -11.29 5.42
C TYR A 231 27.68 -11.73 5.64
N SER A 232 26.72 -10.80 5.58
CA SER A 232 25.31 -11.05 5.89
C SER A 232 24.68 -12.07 4.93
N ASP A 233 25.10 -12.08 3.67
CA ASP A 233 24.65 -13.09 2.70
C ASP A 233 25.23 -14.49 3.00
N LEU A 234 26.47 -14.57 3.50
CA LEU A 234 27.11 -15.83 3.89
C LEU A 234 26.45 -16.47 5.13
N VAL A 235 25.86 -15.64 6.00
CA VAL A 235 25.13 -16.11 7.20
C VAL A 235 23.61 -16.22 6.97
N THR A 236 23.12 -15.84 5.79
CA THR A 236 21.70 -15.95 5.43
C THR A 236 21.35 -17.40 5.11
N LEU A 237 20.98 -18.15 6.16
CA LEU A 237 20.61 -19.57 6.10
C LEU A 237 19.33 -19.87 5.28
N THR A 238 18.67 -18.85 4.76
CA THR A 238 17.39 -18.98 4.03
C THR A 238 17.54 -18.40 2.64
N LYS A 239 17.36 -19.23 1.61
CA LYS A 239 17.35 -18.79 0.21
C LYS A 239 16.27 -17.72 0.02
N PRO A 240 16.61 -16.53 -0.52
CA PRO A 240 15.61 -15.50 -0.82
C PRO A 240 14.64 -16.04 -1.88
N VAL A 241 13.35 -15.82 -1.66
CA VAL A 241 12.28 -16.21 -2.60
C VAL A 241 11.58 -14.94 -3.05
N ILE A 242 11.57 -14.72 -4.36
CA ILE A 242 10.85 -13.63 -5.00
C ILE A 242 9.47 -14.18 -5.39
N TYR A 243 8.42 -13.59 -4.84
CA TYR A 243 7.05 -13.88 -5.25
C TYR A 243 6.72 -13.00 -6.45
N ILE A 244 6.60 -13.62 -7.61
CA ILE A 244 6.39 -12.96 -8.90
C ILE A 244 5.39 -13.78 -9.71
N THR A 245 4.48 -13.09 -10.40
CA THR A 245 3.49 -13.74 -11.27
C THR A 245 4.11 -14.08 -12.63
N ILE A 246 3.50 -15.02 -13.36
CA ILE A 246 3.95 -15.41 -14.71
C ILE A 246 4.05 -14.20 -15.65
N GLY A 247 3.04 -13.32 -15.63
CA GLY A 247 3.06 -12.10 -16.45
C GLY A 247 4.19 -11.14 -16.06
N GLU A 248 4.49 -11.01 -14.77
CA GLU A 248 5.62 -10.20 -14.31
C GLU A 248 6.97 -10.82 -14.68
N ILE A 249 7.10 -12.15 -14.68
CA ILE A 249 8.31 -12.86 -15.17
C ILE A 249 8.52 -12.54 -16.64
N ILE A 250 7.50 -12.72 -17.48
CA ILE A 250 7.58 -12.46 -18.92
C ILE A 250 8.00 -11.02 -19.20
N ASN A 251 7.34 -10.06 -18.53
CA ASN A 251 7.66 -8.64 -18.69
C ASN A 251 9.09 -8.32 -18.24
N THR A 252 9.54 -8.89 -17.11
CA THR A 252 10.89 -8.67 -16.58
C THR A 252 11.93 -9.25 -17.54
N HIS A 253 11.74 -10.49 -18.00
CA HIS A 253 12.66 -11.16 -18.92
C HIS A 253 12.75 -10.41 -20.26
N THR A 254 11.62 -9.98 -20.80
CA THR A 254 11.58 -9.18 -22.04
C THR A 254 12.41 -7.90 -21.90
N LEU A 255 12.21 -7.14 -20.82
CA LEU A 255 12.96 -5.91 -20.57
C LEU A 255 14.46 -6.14 -20.37
N LEU A 256 14.85 -7.27 -19.77
CA LEU A 256 16.26 -7.63 -19.59
C LEU A 256 16.93 -7.93 -20.94
N LEU A 257 16.27 -8.68 -21.83
CA LEU A 257 16.80 -8.97 -23.17
C LEU A 257 16.86 -7.71 -24.04
N ASP A 258 15.80 -6.91 -24.06
CA ASP A 258 15.70 -5.67 -24.87
C ASP A 258 16.77 -4.63 -24.50
N HIS A 259 17.26 -4.67 -23.26
CA HIS A 259 18.19 -3.68 -22.72
C HIS A 259 19.48 -4.31 -22.16
N GLN A 260 19.79 -5.54 -22.55
CA GLN A 260 20.91 -6.35 -22.02
C GLN A 260 22.24 -5.59 -22.09
N ASP A 261 22.60 -5.06 -23.27
CA ASP A 261 23.86 -4.34 -23.47
C ASP A 261 23.89 -2.97 -22.77
N ALA A 262 22.73 -2.41 -22.41
CA ALA A 262 22.64 -1.13 -21.70
C ALA A 262 22.77 -1.30 -20.18
N ILE A 263 22.26 -2.42 -19.63
CA ILE A 263 22.36 -2.72 -18.20
C ILE A 263 23.68 -3.43 -17.84
N ALA A 264 24.22 -4.22 -18.76
CA ALA A 264 25.49 -4.93 -18.66
C ALA A 264 26.31 -4.67 -19.94
N PRO A 265 27.06 -3.56 -19.99
CA PRO A 265 27.85 -3.21 -21.17
C PRO A 265 29.12 -4.07 -21.30
N GLU A 266 29.54 -4.73 -20.23
CA GLU A 266 30.70 -5.62 -20.21
C GLU A 266 30.30 -7.02 -20.68
N HIS A 267 30.82 -7.47 -21.82
CA HIS A 267 30.48 -8.78 -22.40
C HIS A 267 30.77 -9.99 -21.49
N ASN A 268 31.58 -9.82 -20.44
CA ASN A 268 31.91 -10.83 -19.44
C ASN A 268 31.05 -10.72 -18.16
N ASP A 269 30.01 -9.88 -18.15
CA ASP A 269 29.07 -9.81 -17.04
C ASP A 269 28.32 -11.15 -16.91
N PRO A 270 28.23 -11.75 -15.70
CA PRO A 270 27.52 -13.01 -15.47
C PRO A 270 26.07 -13.02 -15.92
N ILE A 271 25.40 -11.86 -16.04
CA ILE A 271 24.02 -11.79 -16.50
C ILE A 271 23.86 -12.28 -17.94
N HIS A 272 24.89 -12.14 -18.78
CA HIS A 272 24.83 -12.58 -20.18
C HIS A 272 24.73 -14.10 -20.28
N GLU A 273 25.55 -14.83 -19.51
CA GLU A 273 25.50 -16.29 -19.42
C GLU A 273 24.14 -16.76 -18.89
N LEU A 274 23.62 -16.09 -17.83
CA LEU A 274 22.31 -16.42 -17.26
C LEU A 274 21.15 -16.20 -18.24
N LEU A 275 21.19 -15.14 -19.04
CA LEU A 275 20.16 -14.85 -20.05
C LEU A 275 20.27 -15.79 -21.25
N GLU A 276 21.49 -16.15 -21.66
CA GLU A 276 21.73 -17.15 -22.71
C GLU A 276 21.20 -18.53 -22.30
N ASP A 277 21.48 -18.95 -21.06
CA ASP A 277 20.96 -20.19 -20.48
C ASP A 277 19.43 -20.19 -20.35
N LEU A 278 18.84 -19.03 -20.03
CA LEU A 278 17.37 -18.87 -19.96
C LEU A 278 16.71 -18.91 -21.34
N GLY A 279 17.42 -18.50 -22.38
CA GLY A 279 16.96 -18.51 -23.77
C GLY A 279 15.84 -17.51 -24.06
N GLU A 280 14.95 -17.88 -24.99
CA GLU A 280 13.86 -17.00 -25.43
C GLU A 280 12.80 -16.77 -24.35
N VAL A 281 12.09 -15.64 -24.44
CA VAL A 281 11.01 -15.30 -23.50
C VAL A 281 9.91 -16.37 -23.57
N PRO A 282 9.59 -17.04 -22.46
CA PRO A 282 8.62 -18.13 -22.46
C PRO A 282 7.18 -17.63 -22.62
N THR A 283 6.32 -18.42 -23.27
CA THR A 283 4.88 -18.13 -23.37
C THR A 283 4.14 -18.54 -22.10
N ILE A 284 2.98 -17.91 -21.84
CA ILE A 284 2.11 -18.23 -20.70
C ILE A 284 1.74 -19.73 -20.70
N GLU A 285 1.47 -20.30 -21.88
CA GLU A 285 1.09 -21.70 -22.04
C GLU A 285 2.25 -22.67 -21.72
N SER A 286 3.48 -22.32 -22.13
CA SER A 286 4.69 -23.08 -21.80
C SER A 286 4.93 -23.14 -20.28
N LEU A 287 4.74 -22.01 -19.61
CA LEU A 287 4.97 -21.92 -18.16
C LEU A 287 3.91 -22.68 -17.36
N ILE A 288 2.63 -22.56 -17.73
CA ILE A 288 1.50 -23.19 -17.02
C ILE A 288 1.43 -24.71 -17.28
N GLY A 289 1.73 -25.12 -18.53
CA GLY A 289 1.68 -26.52 -18.97
C GLY A 289 2.66 -27.44 -18.24
N GLU A 290 3.80 -26.90 -17.79
CA GLU A 290 4.82 -27.64 -17.04
C GLU A 290 4.73 -27.44 -15.52
N THR A 291 4.37 -26.25 -15.03
CA THR A 291 4.29 -25.97 -13.57
C THR A 291 3.17 -26.72 -12.86
N THR A 292 1.98 -26.88 -13.43
CA THR A 292 0.89 -27.58 -12.70
C THR A 292 1.19 -29.06 -12.41
N ARG A 293 2.03 -29.70 -13.24
CA ARG A 293 2.55 -31.05 -13.00
C ARG A 293 3.75 -31.05 -12.04
N ASN A 294 4.68 -30.11 -12.20
CA ASN A 294 5.89 -30.02 -11.38
C ASN A 294 5.65 -29.46 -9.96
N GLU A 295 4.77 -28.49 -9.77
CA GLU A 295 4.46 -27.91 -8.45
C GLU A 295 3.75 -28.92 -7.54
N ASN A 296 2.83 -29.72 -8.09
CA ASN A 296 2.20 -30.80 -7.35
C ASN A 296 3.24 -31.87 -6.97
N ALA A 297 4.11 -32.27 -7.90
CA ALA A 297 5.19 -33.21 -7.64
C ALA A 297 6.24 -32.66 -6.63
N GLU A 298 6.53 -31.36 -6.67
CA GLU A 298 7.49 -30.72 -5.77
C GLU A 298 6.90 -30.48 -4.37
N MET A 299 5.62 -30.11 -4.29
CA MET A 299 4.88 -30.07 -3.02
C MET A 299 4.79 -31.46 -2.39
N ASP A 300 4.56 -32.50 -3.20
CA ASP A 300 4.55 -33.89 -2.74
C ASP A 300 5.94 -34.33 -2.26
N ALA A 301 7.01 -33.99 -3.00
CA ALA A 301 8.39 -34.27 -2.62
C ALA A 301 8.79 -33.54 -1.32
N ARG A 302 8.42 -32.26 -1.15
CA ARG A 302 8.66 -31.48 0.08
C ARG A 302 7.91 -32.07 1.27
N THR A 303 6.65 -32.44 1.07
CA THR A 303 5.83 -33.09 2.11
C THR A 303 6.44 -34.44 2.51
N LEU A 304 6.85 -35.24 1.53
CA LEU A 304 7.52 -36.52 1.74
C LEU A 304 8.85 -36.36 2.47
N MET A 305 9.64 -35.34 2.13
CA MET A 305 10.91 -35.01 2.77
C MET A 305 10.73 -34.64 4.25
N VAL A 306 9.77 -33.75 4.56
CA VAL A 306 9.48 -33.34 5.95
C VAL A 306 9.02 -34.54 6.79
N ASN A 307 8.15 -35.38 6.23
CA ASN A 307 7.71 -36.60 6.89
C ASN A 307 8.89 -37.56 7.15
N THR A 308 9.78 -37.73 6.18
CA THR A 308 10.96 -38.61 6.28
C THR A 308 11.95 -38.11 7.32
N LYS A 309 12.28 -36.81 7.32
CA LYS A 309 13.12 -36.17 8.36
C LYS A 309 12.56 -36.39 9.77
N ARG A 310 11.23 -36.28 9.94
CA ARG A 310 10.56 -36.53 11.22
C ARG A 310 10.71 -37.99 11.68
N LEU A 311 10.50 -38.95 10.77
CA LEU A 311 10.66 -40.37 11.08
C LEU A 311 12.11 -40.69 11.46
N ILE A 312 13.09 -40.12 10.74
CA ILE A 312 14.52 -40.29 11.04
C ILE A 312 14.87 -39.77 12.44
N VAL A 313 14.41 -38.57 12.81
CA VAL A 313 14.61 -38.02 14.16
C VAL A 313 14.00 -38.90 15.24
N ASP A 314 12.83 -39.48 14.99
CA ASP A 314 12.20 -40.41 15.92
C ASP A 314 13.02 -41.71 16.05
N VAL A 315 13.66 -42.22 14.98
CA VAL A 315 14.47 -43.46 15.03
C VAL A 315 15.84 -43.24 15.68
N ILE A 316 16.60 -42.23 15.27
CA ILE A 316 17.97 -41.93 15.77
C ILE A 316 17.98 -41.71 17.28
N ARG A 317 16.85 -41.23 17.84
CA ARG A 317 16.73 -40.95 19.27
C ARG A 317 16.79 -42.20 20.16
N PHE A 318 16.36 -43.36 19.65
CA PHE A 318 16.31 -44.61 20.41
C PHE A 318 17.33 -45.64 19.91
N GLN A 319 17.84 -45.47 18.69
CA GLN A 319 18.86 -46.33 18.13
C GLN A 319 20.07 -45.51 17.67
N PRO A 320 21.15 -45.49 18.47
CA PRO A 320 22.39 -44.81 18.08
C PRO A 320 23.13 -45.60 16.99
N GLY A 321 23.87 -44.88 16.16
CA GLY A 321 24.76 -45.43 15.15
C GLY A 321 25.51 -44.30 14.44
N ASP A 322 26.59 -44.63 13.73
CA ASP A 322 27.49 -43.63 13.15
C ASP A 322 26.98 -43.09 11.82
N THR A 323 26.18 -43.88 11.10
CA THR A 323 25.55 -43.48 9.83
C THR A 323 24.07 -43.84 9.78
N LEU A 324 23.27 -43.08 9.01
CA LEU A 324 21.84 -43.35 8.85
C LEU A 324 21.59 -44.74 8.25
N THR A 325 22.42 -45.17 7.31
CA THR A 325 22.34 -46.50 6.69
C THR A 325 22.51 -47.61 7.71
N GLU A 326 23.51 -47.50 8.59
CA GLU A 326 23.77 -48.49 9.65
C GLU A 326 22.61 -48.58 10.66
N ILE A 327 22.02 -47.43 11.03
CA ILE A 327 20.86 -47.37 11.93
C ILE A 327 19.63 -48.03 11.30
N LEU A 328 19.44 -47.89 9.98
CA LEU A 328 18.31 -48.49 9.27
C LEU A 328 18.49 -50.01 9.08
N GLU A 329 19.71 -50.50 8.90
CA GLU A 329 20.02 -51.93 8.69
C GLU A 329 20.10 -52.73 10.00
N THR A 330 20.52 -52.10 11.10
CA THR A 330 20.64 -52.78 12.39
C THR A 330 19.26 -53.03 12.99
N ALA A 331 18.94 -54.28 13.36
CA ALA A 331 17.66 -54.61 14.00
C ALA A 331 17.50 -53.90 15.35
N ALA A 332 16.30 -53.40 15.64
CA ALA A 332 15.97 -52.81 16.93
C ALA A 332 15.92 -53.88 18.01
N THR A 333 16.46 -53.60 19.20
CA THR A 333 16.34 -54.51 20.35
C THR A 333 14.98 -54.34 21.04
N ASP A 334 14.54 -55.38 21.75
CA ASP A 334 13.26 -55.36 22.50
C ASP A 334 13.20 -54.21 23.52
N ASP A 335 14.35 -53.87 24.12
CA ASP A 335 14.47 -52.75 25.05
C ASP A 335 14.27 -51.39 24.36
N GLN A 336 14.87 -51.20 23.17
CA GLN A 336 14.73 -49.97 22.37
C GLN A 336 13.29 -49.78 21.88
N GLU A 337 12.63 -50.85 21.44
CA GLU A 337 11.23 -50.83 21.02
C GLU A 337 10.30 -50.47 22.20
N THR A 338 10.55 -51.06 23.37
CA THR A 338 9.78 -50.78 24.59
C THR A 338 9.95 -49.32 25.04
N GLU A 339 11.16 -48.77 24.98
CA GLU A 339 11.43 -47.38 25.33
C GLU A 339 10.74 -46.41 24.36
N TYR A 340 10.83 -46.70 23.06
CA TYR A 340 10.15 -45.95 22.01
C TYR A 340 8.63 -45.93 22.20
N GLN A 341 8.00 -47.08 22.49
CA GLN A 341 6.56 -47.17 22.72
C GLN A 341 6.12 -46.33 23.93
N ARG A 342 6.87 -46.36 25.04
CA ARG A 342 6.60 -45.50 26.21
C ARG A 342 6.70 -44.02 25.84
N ALA A 343 7.68 -43.63 25.03
CA ALA A 343 7.84 -42.25 24.58
C ALA A 343 6.70 -41.78 23.68
N MET A 344 6.21 -42.63 22.75
CA MET A 344 5.07 -42.32 21.90
C MET A 344 3.77 -42.20 22.70
N GLN A 345 3.52 -43.10 23.67
CA GLN A 345 2.36 -42.98 24.58
C GLN A 345 2.37 -41.66 25.36
N ARG A 346 3.53 -41.27 25.92
CA ARG A 346 3.68 -39.98 26.61
C ARG A 346 3.41 -38.78 25.68
N ARG A 347 3.81 -38.87 24.41
CA ARG A 347 3.55 -37.86 23.38
C ARG A 347 2.06 -37.77 23.06
N ALA A 348 1.39 -38.89 22.86
CA ALA A 348 -0.04 -38.96 22.57
C ALA A 348 -0.91 -38.36 23.71
N ILE A 349 -0.57 -38.64 24.97
CA ILE A 349 -1.27 -38.07 26.13
C ILE A 349 -1.12 -36.53 26.18
N ARG A 350 0.06 -36.01 25.81
CA ARG A 350 0.32 -34.56 25.75
C ARG A 350 -0.45 -33.90 24.60
N ASP A 351 -0.44 -34.53 23.42
CA ASP A 351 -1.14 -34.03 22.25
C ASP A 351 -2.67 -34.06 22.46
N ALA A 352 -3.21 -35.06 23.17
CA ALA A 352 -4.63 -35.12 23.56
C ALA A 352 -5.07 -33.98 24.48
N LYS A 353 -4.15 -33.44 25.30
CA LYS A 353 -4.39 -32.28 26.18
C LYS A 353 -4.22 -30.93 25.46
N THR A 354 -3.83 -30.93 24.19
CA THR A 354 -3.58 -29.70 23.43
C THR A 354 -4.88 -29.20 22.76
N PRO A 355 -5.22 -27.89 22.86
CA PRO A 355 -6.44 -27.34 22.25
C PRO A 355 -6.53 -27.60 20.73
N GLU A 356 -7.72 -27.94 20.24
CA GLU A 356 -8.01 -28.20 18.81
C GLU A 356 -7.42 -27.14 17.86
N LYS A 357 -7.54 -25.86 18.20
CA LYS A 357 -7.02 -24.73 17.40
C LYS A 357 -5.48 -24.70 17.28
N MET A 358 -4.77 -25.50 18.06
CA MET A 358 -3.30 -25.63 18.06
C MET A 358 -2.83 -27.01 17.57
N LYS A 359 -3.74 -27.92 17.23
CA LYS A 359 -3.37 -29.24 16.69
C LYS A 359 -2.86 -29.08 15.26
N GLN A 360 -1.68 -29.62 14.98
CA GLN A 360 -1.20 -29.76 13.60
C GLN A 360 -2.02 -30.85 12.88
N LYS A 361 -2.41 -30.62 11.63
CA LYS A 361 -2.88 -31.68 10.73
C LYS A 361 -1.70 -32.65 10.50
N LYS A 362 -1.61 -33.70 11.29
CA LYS A 362 -0.63 -34.79 11.15
C LYS A 362 -1.32 -36.03 10.60
N SER A 363 -0.60 -36.83 9.83
CA SER A 363 -0.96 -38.22 9.53
C SER A 363 -0.96 -39.02 10.83
N ALA A 364 -2.14 -39.26 11.40
CA ALA A 364 -2.30 -40.01 12.65
C ALA A 364 -1.71 -41.44 12.60
N GLN A 365 -1.50 -41.98 11.39
CA GLN A 365 -0.93 -43.32 11.15
C GLN A 365 0.57 -43.45 11.47
N ASP A 366 1.35 -42.37 11.47
CA ASP A 366 2.81 -42.47 11.58
C ASP A 366 3.31 -42.62 13.03
N ASP A 367 2.51 -42.14 14.00
CA ASP A 367 2.84 -42.19 15.42
C ASP A 367 2.47 -43.56 16.07
N THR A 368 1.73 -44.41 15.34
CA THR A 368 1.36 -45.78 15.74
C THR A 368 2.30 -46.87 15.23
N LEU A 369 3.28 -46.53 14.39
CA LEU A 369 4.25 -47.49 13.85
C LEU A 369 5.28 -47.89 14.92
N THR A 370 5.70 -49.15 14.89
CA THR A 370 6.87 -49.67 15.62
C THR A 370 8.16 -49.03 15.12
N LEU A 371 9.26 -49.14 15.86
CA LEU A 371 10.55 -48.59 15.44
C LEU A 371 10.97 -49.20 14.09
N GLN A 372 10.79 -50.52 13.93
CA GLN A 372 11.04 -51.21 12.66
C GLN A 372 10.10 -50.72 11.54
N GLY A 373 8.80 -50.55 11.81
CA GLY A 373 7.86 -50.03 10.82
C GLY A 373 8.18 -48.60 10.37
N LYS A 374 8.78 -47.78 11.24
CA LYS A 374 9.30 -46.46 10.86
C LYS A 374 10.53 -46.56 9.95
N LYS A 375 11.43 -47.51 10.20
CA LYS A 375 12.61 -47.75 9.34
C LYS A 375 12.22 -48.20 7.95
N ASP A 376 11.30 -49.15 7.83
CA ASP A 376 10.82 -49.64 6.53
C ASP A 376 10.18 -48.50 5.72
N LYS A 377 9.42 -47.63 6.40
CA LYS A 377 8.82 -46.44 5.79
C LYS A 377 9.86 -45.38 5.41
N ILE A 378 10.90 -45.18 6.22
CA ILE A 378 12.04 -44.32 5.86
C ILE A 378 12.71 -44.85 4.60
N LEU A 379 12.99 -46.15 4.50
CA LEU A 379 13.61 -46.76 3.32
C LEU A 379 12.74 -46.60 2.07
N ALA A 380 11.43 -46.82 2.17
CA ALA A 380 10.49 -46.60 1.08
C ALA A 380 10.45 -45.14 0.62
N ASN A 381 10.48 -44.20 1.57
CA ASN A 381 10.51 -42.77 1.25
C ASN A 381 11.85 -42.33 0.67
N LEU A 382 12.99 -42.83 1.19
CA LEU A 382 14.32 -42.53 0.68
C LEU A 382 14.49 -43.02 -0.76
N LYS A 383 13.94 -44.20 -1.10
CA LYS A 383 13.91 -44.69 -2.48
C LYS A 383 13.16 -43.74 -3.41
N ARG A 384 11.94 -43.32 -3.02
CA ARG A 384 11.14 -42.35 -3.78
C ARG A 384 11.82 -40.99 -3.90
N LEU A 385 12.43 -40.50 -2.82
CA LEU A 385 13.16 -39.23 -2.83
C LEU A 385 14.43 -39.32 -3.68
N GLY A 386 15.06 -40.50 -3.76
CA GLY A 386 16.21 -40.77 -4.63
C GLY A 386 15.81 -40.81 -6.10
N GLU A 387 14.69 -41.46 -6.43
CA GLU A 387 14.09 -41.42 -7.78
C GLU A 387 13.73 -39.99 -8.21
N MET A 388 13.42 -39.10 -7.26
CA MET A 388 13.16 -37.67 -7.48
C MET A 388 14.42 -36.79 -7.44
N GLY A 389 15.61 -37.37 -7.27
CA GLY A 389 16.89 -36.65 -7.19
C GLY A 389 17.04 -35.74 -5.96
N LYS A 390 16.25 -35.95 -4.90
CA LYS A 390 16.23 -35.11 -3.68
C LYS A 390 17.14 -35.61 -2.56
N VAL A 391 17.58 -36.85 -2.64
CA VAL A 391 18.55 -37.45 -1.69
C VAL A 391 19.54 -38.30 -2.47
N ASN A 392 20.79 -38.32 -2.02
CA ASN A 392 21.83 -39.13 -2.62
C ASN A 392 22.11 -40.37 -1.75
N ALA A 393 21.98 -41.56 -2.34
CA ALA A 393 22.28 -42.82 -1.66
C ALA A 393 23.79 -43.08 -1.57
N GLU A 394 24.60 -42.55 -2.50
CA GLU A 394 26.05 -42.76 -2.56
C GLU A 394 26.78 -42.08 -1.40
N ASN A 395 26.24 -40.99 -0.87
CA ASN A 395 26.78 -40.28 0.30
C ASN A 395 26.23 -40.78 1.65
N ARG A 396 25.58 -41.96 1.67
CA ARG A 396 24.91 -42.53 2.85
C ARG A 396 23.88 -41.58 3.49
N TYR A 397 23.25 -40.73 2.68
CA TYR A 397 22.26 -39.73 3.09
C TYR A 397 22.80 -38.68 4.09
N GLN A 398 24.10 -38.42 4.11
CA GLN A 398 24.73 -37.50 5.07
C GLN A 398 24.18 -36.06 4.98
N GLU A 399 23.85 -35.60 3.77
CA GLU A 399 23.24 -34.29 3.54
C GLU A 399 21.89 -34.16 4.26
N LEU A 400 21.08 -35.22 4.29
CA LEU A 400 19.78 -35.24 4.96
C LEU A 400 19.93 -35.11 6.48
N ILE A 401 20.98 -35.71 7.06
CA ILE A 401 21.31 -35.59 8.48
C ILE A 401 21.81 -34.18 8.82
N ASN A 402 22.67 -33.61 7.97
CA ASN A 402 23.16 -32.24 8.13
C ASN A 402 22.01 -31.22 8.12
N ASP A 403 21.04 -31.45 7.24
CA ASP A 403 19.80 -30.68 7.17
C ASP A 403 18.95 -30.79 8.45
N ILE A 404 18.76 -32.01 8.97
CA ILE A 404 18.05 -32.23 10.24
C ILE A 404 18.75 -31.49 11.39
N ALA A 405 20.09 -31.52 11.43
CA ALA A 405 20.87 -30.80 12.43
C ALA A 405 20.70 -29.27 12.32
N LYS A 406 20.70 -28.72 11.10
CA LYS A 406 20.40 -27.30 10.84
C LYS A 406 18.99 -26.94 11.31
N ASP A 407 18.00 -27.78 11.03
CA ASP A 407 16.60 -27.58 11.42
C ASP A 407 16.43 -27.55 12.95
N ILE A 408 17.11 -28.44 13.67
CA ILE A 408 17.11 -28.47 15.14
C ILE A 408 17.75 -27.20 15.71
N ARG A 409 18.92 -26.80 15.18
CA ARG A 409 19.65 -25.59 15.65
C ARG A 409 18.83 -24.31 15.46
N ASN A 410 18.15 -24.18 14.32
CA ASN A 410 17.42 -22.98 13.94
C ASN A 410 15.95 -22.97 14.39
N GLN A 411 15.48 -24.03 15.05
CA GLN A 411 14.07 -24.26 15.38
C GLN A 411 13.41 -23.08 16.12
N ARG A 412 14.14 -22.42 17.04
CA ARG A 412 13.63 -21.25 17.79
C ARG A 412 13.44 -20.03 16.90
N ARG A 413 14.41 -19.75 16.01
CA ARG A 413 14.34 -18.64 15.04
C ARG A 413 13.22 -18.84 14.04
N TYR A 414 13.04 -20.06 13.51
CA TYR A 414 11.91 -20.37 12.61
C TYR A 414 10.55 -20.24 13.29
N ARG A 415 10.44 -20.57 14.59
CA ARG A 415 9.20 -20.34 15.35
C ARG A 415 8.90 -18.85 15.52
N GLN A 416 9.91 -18.03 15.85
CA GLN A 416 9.74 -16.59 15.98
C GLN A 416 9.33 -15.94 14.65
N ARG A 417 10.00 -16.29 13.54
CA ARG A 417 9.66 -15.80 12.19
C ARG A 417 8.22 -16.17 11.80
N ARG A 418 7.84 -17.46 11.91
CA ARG A 418 6.47 -17.89 11.62
C ARG A 418 5.42 -17.17 12.47
N LYS A 419 5.73 -16.89 13.74
CA LYS A 419 4.82 -16.12 14.61
C LYS A 419 4.66 -14.68 14.13
N ALA A 420 5.75 -14.01 13.77
CA ALA A 420 5.71 -12.64 13.24
C ALA A 420 4.99 -12.57 11.89
N GLU A 421 5.26 -13.51 11.00
CA GLU A 421 4.62 -13.63 9.69
C GLU A 421 3.12 -13.93 9.81
N LEU A 422 2.73 -14.83 10.73
CA LEU A 422 1.33 -15.11 11.02
C LEU A 422 0.59 -13.86 11.51
N ILE A 423 1.22 -13.04 12.37
CA ILE A 423 0.64 -11.77 12.81
C ILE A 423 0.46 -10.82 11.62
N LYS A 424 1.47 -10.69 10.76
CA LYS A 424 1.41 -9.84 9.55
C LYS A 424 0.31 -10.30 8.59
N LEU A 425 0.17 -11.62 8.37
CA LEU A 425 -0.88 -12.20 7.54
C LEU A 425 -2.27 -11.98 8.15
N GLN A 426 -2.42 -12.14 9.47
CA GLN A 426 -3.68 -11.85 10.16
C GLN A 426 -4.08 -10.38 10.04
N GLN A 427 -3.13 -9.45 10.21
CA GLN A 427 -3.36 -8.02 10.01
C GLN A 427 -3.75 -7.71 8.57
N THR A 428 -3.05 -8.30 7.60
CA THR A 428 -3.34 -8.14 6.16
C THR A 428 -4.72 -8.67 5.83
N ASN A 429 -5.09 -9.85 6.34
CA ASN A 429 -6.41 -10.45 6.12
C ASN A 429 -7.52 -9.60 6.75
N ALA A 430 -7.31 -9.06 7.96
CA ALA A 430 -8.25 -8.14 8.58
C ALA A 430 -8.44 -6.85 7.77
N ALA A 431 -7.34 -6.27 7.27
CA ALA A 431 -7.38 -5.08 6.42
C ALA A 431 -8.08 -5.36 5.07
N LEU A 432 -7.83 -6.53 4.46
CA LEU A 432 -8.50 -6.96 3.24
C LEU A 432 -10.00 -7.18 3.46
N ASN A 433 -10.40 -7.84 4.54
CA ASN A 433 -11.81 -8.03 4.86
C ASN A 433 -12.53 -6.69 5.08
N SER A 434 -11.90 -5.77 5.82
CA SER A 434 -12.43 -4.40 5.99
C SER A 434 -12.57 -3.68 4.63
N LYS A 435 -11.57 -3.84 3.74
CA LYS A 435 -11.59 -3.28 2.39
C LYS A 435 -12.73 -3.87 1.55
N THR A 436 -12.94 -5.19 1.62
CA THR A 436 -14.03 -5.88 0.92
C THR A 436 -15.37 -5.35 1.40
N SER A 437 -15.62 -5.34 2.72
CA SER A 437 -16.87 -4.82 3.27
C SER A 437 -17.12 -3.36 2.91
N PHE A 438 -16.09 -2.50 2.91
CA PHE A 438 -16.23 -1.11 2.47
C PHE A 438 -16.69 -1.01 1.00
N TYR A 439 -16.08 -1.78 0.10
CA TYR A 439 -16.46 -1.75 -1.32
C TYR A 439 -17.83 -2.40 -1.56
N GLU A 440 -18.20 -3.43 -0.81
CA GLU A 440 -19.55 -4.00 -0.86
C GLU A 440 -20.60 -2.94 -0.52
N VAL A 441 -20.39 -2.18 0.57
CA VAL A 441 -21.30 -1.09 0.93
C VAL A 441 -21.29 0.03 -0.12
N GLN A 442 -20.14 0.37 -0.73
CA GLN A 442 -20.10 1.32 -1.85
C GLN A 442 -20.88 0.82 -3.07
N ILE A 443 -20.74 -0.45 -3.44
CA ILE A 443 -21.47 -1.07 -4.54
C ILE A 443 -22.98 -1.02 -4.26
N ASP A 444 -23.40 -1.37 -3.04
CA ASP A 444 -24.80 -1.30 -2.64
C ASP A 444 -25.34 0.12 -2.71
N TYR A 445 -24.57 1.10 -2.24
CA TYR A 445 -24.91 2.52 -2.36
C TYR A 445 -25.09 2.95 -3.82
N TYR A 446 -24.14 2.62 -4.70
CA TYR A 446 -24.25 2.96 -6.13
C TYR A 446 -25.43 2.27 -6.80
N ASN A 447 -25.68 1.00 -6.47
CA ASN A 447 -26.84 0.26 -6.97
C ASN A 447 -28.15 0.91 -6.51
N GLN A 448 -28.24 1.32 -5.24
CA GLN A 448 -29.41 2.00 -4.70
C GLN A 448 -29.60 3.39 -5.31
N TYR A 449 -28.51 4.12 -5.55
CA TYR A 449 -28.54 5.40 -6.25
C TYR A 449 -29.03 5.25 -7.69
N ILE A 450 -28.46 4.30 -8.46
CA ILE A 450 -28.90 3.99 -9.83
C ILE A 450 -30.38 3.60 -9.84
N LYS A 451 -30.81 2.74 -8.91
CA LYS A 451 -32.21 2.33 -8.78
C LYS A 451 -33.13 3.52 -8.52
N THR A 452 -32.75 4.41 -7.60
CA THR A 452 -33.49 5.64 -7.29
C THR A 452 -33.55 6.58 -8.49
N CYS A 453 -32.46 6.74 -9.25
CA CYS A 453 -32.44 7.49 -10.49
C CYS A 453 -33.38 6.88 -11.55
N MET A 454 -33.35 5.56 -11.71
CA MET A 454 -34.22 4.83 -12.63
C MET A 454 -35.70 4.93 -12.23
N ASP A 455 -36.01 4.85 -10.94
CA ASP A 455 -37.38 5.01 -10.42
C ASP A 455 -37.90 6.45 -10.61
N ASN A 456 -37.06 7.46 -10.37
CA ASN A 456 -37.37 8.87 -10.63
C ASN A 456 -37.53 9.18 -12.13
N LEU A 457 -36.83 8.45 -13.00
CA LEU A 457 -37.00 8.54 -14.45
C LEU A 457 -38.29 7.82 -14.92
N ALA A 458 -38.64 6.70 -14.29
CA ALA A 458 -39.87 5.96 -14.59
C ALA A 458 -41.14 6.68 -14.10
N SER A 459 -41.07 7.43 -13.00
CA SER A 459 -42.20 8.19 -12.45
C SER A 459 -42.59 9.40 -13.32
N LYS A 460 -41.63 10.06 -13.97
CA LYS A 460 -41.88 11.14 -14.95
C LYS A 460 -42.57 10.68 -16.24
N GLY A 461 -42.61 9.37 -16.52
CA GLY A 461 -43.30 8.79 -17.68
C GLY A 461 -44.79 8.47 -17.46
N LYS A 462 -45.33 8.67 -16.24
CA LYS A 462 -46.73 8.39 -15.91
C LYS A 462 -47.53 9.67 -15.76
N VAL A 463 -47.75 10.41 -16.85
CA VAL A 463 -48.84 11.39 -16.92
C VAL A 463 -49.85 10.94 -17.95
N SER A 464 -51.07 10.71 -17.47
CA SER A 464 -52.32 10.41 -18.17
C SER A 464 -52.47 9.01 -18.82
N LYS A 465 -53.23 8.14 -18.17
CA LYS A 465 -54.07 7.14 -18.86
C LYS A 465 -55.50 7.24 -18.32
N LYS A 466 -56.42 7.64 -19.20
CA LYS A 466 -57.86 7.46 -19.03
C LYS A 466 -58.20 5.95 -18.97
N PRO A 467 -59.26 5.55 -18.24
CA PRO A 467 -59.58 4.15 -18.06
C PRO A 467 -60.31 3.60 -19.29
N GLY A 468 -59.76 2.52 -19.86
CA GLY A 468 -60.38 1.77 -20.96
C GLY A 468 -59.40 1.46 -22.08
N ASP A 469 -58.48 0.53 -21.86
CA ASP A 469 -58.07 -0.40 -22.92
C ASP A 469 -57.19 -1.52 -22.36
N ILE A 470 -57.72 -2.74 -22.43
CA ILE A 470 -57.01 -3.99 -22.13
C ILE A 470 -56.37 -4.44 -23.44
N LYS A 471 -55.04 -4.35 -23.54
CA LYS A 471 -54.24 -5.24 -24.40
C LYS A 471 -52.77 -5.24 -24.01
N GLY A 472 -52.27 -6.44 -23.74
CA GLY A 472 -50.91 -6.70 -23.25
C GLY A 472 -49.83 -6.20 -24.22
N LYS A 473 -48.70 -5.76 -23.66
CA LYS A 473 -47.47 -5.52 -24.41
C LYS A 473 -46.25 -5.89 -23.58
N LYS A 474 -45.47 -6.80 -24.16
CA LYS A 474 -44.13 -7.22 -23.75
C LYS A 474 -43.27 -6.02 -23.37
N SER A 475 -42.47 -6.18 -22.31
CA SER A 475 -41.40 -5.27 -21.88
C SER A 475 -40.58 -4.82 -23.09
N LYS A 476 -40.77 -3.58 -23.55
CA LYS A 476 -39.81 -2.89 -24.40
C LYS A 476 -38.88 -2.16 -23.46
N GLN A 477 -37.59 -2.51 -23.48
CA GLN A 477 -36.53 -1.61 -23.00
C GLN A 477 -36.78 -0.23 -23.61
N VAL A 478 -36.99 0.76 -22.76
CA VAL A 478 -37.23 2.14 -23.16
C VAL A 478 -35.89 2.72 -23.61
N SER A 479 -35.55 2.60 -24.89
CA SER A 479 -34.44 3.37 -25.46
C SER A 479 -34.92 4.80 -25.70
N GLN A 480 -34.35 5.75 -24.95
CA GLN A 480 -34.57 7.18 -25.20
C GLN A 480 -33.47 7.71 -26.11
N LYS A 481 -33.88 8.48 -27.12
CA LYS A 481 -32.98 9.26 -27.97
C LYS A 481 -32.73 10.61 -27.29
N TYR A 482 -31.47 10.94 -27.04
CA TYR A 482 -31.06 12.27 -26.61
C TYR A 482 -30.44 13.01 -27.79
N THR A 483 -30.73 14.30 -27.93
CA THR A 483 -30.03 15.16 -28.88
C THR A 483 -28.62 15.44 -28.38
N ALA A 484 -27.64 15.50 -29.30
CA ALA A 484 -26.24 15.74 -28.96
C ALA A 484 -26.08 17.01 -28.09
N ALA A 485 -26.75 18.11 -28.45
CA ALA A 485 -26.75 19.36 -27.71
C ALA A 485 -27.09 19.19 -26.21
N ARG A 486 -28.07 18.34 -25.89
CA ARG A 486 -28.52 18.11 -24.50
C ARG A 486 -27.56 17.25 -23.69
N LEU A 487 -26.72 16.46 -24.36
CA LEU A 487 -25.65 15.68 -23.73
C LEU A 487 -24.40 16.55 -23.49
N HIS A 488 -24.14 17.52 -24.36
CA HIS A 488 -23.08 18.51 -24.19
C HIS A 488 -23.37 19.48 -23.03
N GLU A 489 -24.59 20.04 -22.93
CA GLU A 489 -24.99 20.87 -21.77
C GLU A 489 -24.85 20.13 -20.43
N LYS A 490 -25.04 18.81 -20.44
CA LYS A 490 -24.90 17.96 -19.24
C LYS A 490 -23.47 17.52 -18.97
N GLY A 491 -22.49 17.97 -19.77
CA GLY A 491 -21.07 17.64 -19.63
C GLY A 491 -20.73 16.18 -19.95
N VAL A 492 -21.61 15.46 -20.66
CA VAL A 492 -21.37 14.08 -21.10
C VAL A 492 -20.59 14.05 -22.43
N LEU A 493 -20.79 15.06 -23.28
CA LEU A 493 -19.98 15.32 -24.47
C LEU A 493 -19.10 16.54 -24.23
N LEU A 494 -17.82 16.46 -24.62
CA LEU A 494 -16.83 17.52 -24.41
C LEU A 494 -16.98 18.68 -25.41
N GLU A 495 -17.32 18.38 -26.67
CA GLU A 495 -17.70 19.35 -27.69
C GLU A 495 -18.59 18.69 -28.77
N ILE A 496 -19.23 19.51 -29.60
CA ILE A 496 -19.97 19.06 -30.80
C ILE A 496 -19.52 19.96 -31.96
N GLU A 497 -18.85 19.40 -32.96
CA GLU A 497 -18.49 20.12 -34.18
C GLU A 497 -19.77 20.46 -34.99
N ASP A 498 -19.79 21.67 -35.59
CA ASP A 498 -20.86 22.24 -36.43
C ASP A 498 -22.19 22.66 -35.75
N LEU A 499 -22.22 22.96 -34.45
CA LEU A 499 -23.42 23.54 -33.82
C LEU A 499 -23.52 25.07 -34.06
N GLN A 500 -24.51 25.53 -34.82
CA GLN A 500 -24.83 26.97 -34.90
C GLN A 500 -25.32 27.48 -33.54
N SER A 501 -24.67 28.50 -33.00
CA SER A 501 -24.82 29.03 -31.64
C SER A 501 -26.09 29.89 -31.43
N SER A 502 -27.21 29.50 -32.01
CA SER A 502 -28.51 30.12 -31.73
C SER A 502 -29.68 29.17 -31.99
N GLN A 503 -30.06 28.39 -30.96
CA GLN A 503 -31.44 27.95 -30.70
C GLN A 503 -31.60 27.48 -29.26
#